data_AF-A0A3S3Z4H9-F1
#
_entry.id   AF-A0A3S3Z4H9-F1
#
_cell.length_a   1.000
_cell.length_b   1.000
_cell.length_c   1.000
_cell.angle_alpha   90.00
_cell.angle_beta   90.00
_cell.angle_gamma   90.00
#
_symmetry.space_group_name_H-M   'P 1'
#
loop_
_entity.id
_entity.type
_entity.pdbx_description
1 polymer ?
#
loop_
_entity_poly.entity_id
_entity_poly.type
_entity_poly.pdbx_seq_one_letter_code
_entity_poly.pdbx_strand_id
1 'polypeptide(L)'
;MIRKQAIVFGIVAWVVLTFLFMEDKSATDGFTILGFPWHFYSYTNGKLAYVNQSQLGFNLSNFILDLTALGGFIYLVNIFLERSLKKIKPDKPTYL
;
A
#
# COMPACT_ATOMS: atom_id res chain seq x y z
N MET A 1 12.65 -13.36 11.36
CA MET A 1 11.21 -13.36 11.73
C MET A 1 10.68 -11.96 11.55
N ILE A 2 9.57 -11.78 10.81
CA ILE A 2 8.95 -10.45 10.65
C ILE A 2 8.25 -10.08 11.96
N ARG A 3 8.48 -8.86 12.43
CA ARG A 3 7.83 -8.33 13.63
C ARG A 3 6.37 -8.00 13.34
N LYS A 4 5.46 -8.37 14.25
CA LYS A 4 4.03 -8.02 14.14
C LYS A 4 3.79 -6.52 13.95
N GLN A 5 4.61 -5.68 14.59
CA GLN A 5 4.57 -4.22 14.46
C GLN A 5 4.81 -3.75 13.01
N ALA A 6 5.75 -4.37 12.29
CA ALA A 6 6.03 -4.02 10.89
C ALA A 6 4.86 -4.38 9.97
N ILE A 7 4.18 -5.50 10.24
CA ILE A 7 3.00 -5.94 9.49
C ILE A 7 1.85 -4.96 9.71
N VAL A 8 1.51 -4.64 10.97
CA VAL A 8 0.43 -3.69 11.28
C VAL A 8 0.72 -2.32 10.68
N PHE A 9 1.95 -1.82 10.83
CA PHE A 9 2.35 -0.54 10.25
C PHE A 9 2.21 -0.54 8.73
N GLY A 10 2.66 -1.60 8.05
CA GLY A 10 2.54 -1.71 6.59
C GLY A 10 1.10 -1.73 6.12
N ILE A 11 0.23 -2.52 6.76
CA ILE A 11 -1.20 -2.59 6.40
C ILE A 11 -1.87 -1.23 6.61
N VAL A 12 -1.66 -0.59 7.75
CA VAL A 12 -2.25 0.72 8.05
C VAL A 12 -1.76 1.77 7.04
N ALA A 13 -0.46 1.80 6.75
CA ALA A 13 0.11 2.71 5.75
C ALA A 13 -0.52 2.48 4.37
N TRP A 14 -0.66 1.22 3.94
CA TRP A 14 -1.26 0.89 2.64
C TRP A 14 -2.73 1.28 2.55
N VAL A 15 -3.53 1.06 3.61
CA VAL A 15 -4.93 1.50 3.65
C VAL A 15 -5.01 3.03 3.56
N VAL A 16 -4.19 3.74 4.35
CA VAL A 16 -4.17 5.22 4.33
C VAL A 16 -3.75 5.75 2.96
N LEU A 17 -2.71 5.18 2.34
CA LEU A 17 -2.27 5.60 1.02
C LEU A 17 -3.33 5.31 -0.05
N THR A 18 -3.97 4.13 -0.01
CA THR A 18 -5.08 3.80 -0.90
C THR A 18 -6.22 4.81 -0.79
N PHE A 19 -6.55 5.27 0.41
CA PHE A 19 -7.58 6.31 0.62
C PHE A 19 -7.13 7.70 0.18
N LEU A 20 -5.87 8.08 0.42
CA LEU A 20 -5.34 9.39 0.05
C LEU A 20 -5.20 9.56 -1.48
N PHE A 21 -4.87 8.48 -2.17
CA PHE A 21 -4.68 8.45 -3.63
C PHE A 21 -5.90 7.91 -4.39
N MET A 22 -6.99 7.61 -3.68
CA MET A 22 -8.26 7.31 -4.31
C MET A 22 -8.75 8.55 -5.07
N GLU A 23 -9.05 8.38 -6.35
CA GLU A 23 -9.74 9.40 -7.12
C GLU A 23 -11.23 9.15 -7.04
N ASP A 24 -11.95 9.96 -6.26
CA ASP A 24 -13.41 9.91 -6.19
C ASP A 24 -14.03 11.14 -6.86
N LYS A 25 -14.28 10.99 -8.17
CA LYS A 25 -15.05 11.96 -8.96
C LYS A 25 -16.48 11.45 -9.18
N SER A 26 -16.99 10.58 -8.30
CA SER A 26 -18.32 10.00 -8.42
C SER A 26 -19.44 11.04 -8.46
N ALA A 27 -19.29 12.16 -7.75
CA ALA A 27 -20.28 13.23 -7.70
C ALA A 27 -20.37 14.08 -8.99
N THR A 28 -19.30 14.19 -9.77
CA THR A 28 -19.25 15.05 -10.97
C THR A 28 -19.25 14.24 -12.27
N ASP A 29 -18.40 13.21 -12.35
CA ASP A 29 -18.16 12.43 -13.56
C ASP A 29 -18.65 10.98 -13.43
N GLY A 30 -19.15 10.61 -12.24
CA GLY A 30 -19.56 9.24 -11.93
C GLY A 30 -18.39 8.27 -11.83
N PHE A 31 -17.15 8.73 -11.75
CA PHE A 31 -15.94 7.91 -11.87
C PHE A 31 -15.19 7.78 -10.54
N THR A 32 -14.84 6.56 -10.16
CA THR A 32 -14.09 6.23 -8.94
C THR A 32 -12.94 5.30 -9.28
N ILE A 33 -11.72 5.60 -8.80
CA ILE A 33 -10.57 4.71 -8.89
C ILE A 33 -10.02 4.41 -7.48
N LEU A 34 -9.69 3.15 -7.25
CA LEU A 34 -9.06 2.66 -6.03
C LEU A 34 -7.76 1.92 -6.34
N GLY A 35 -6.78 2.14 -5.48
CA GLY A 35 -5.52 1.39 -5.41
C GLY A 35 -4.31 2.29 -5.32
N PHE A 36 -3.23 1.79 -4.72
CA PHE A 36 -1.97 2.51 -4.63
C PHE A 36 -0.79 1.56 -4.37
N PRO A 37 0.29 1.63 -5.18
CA PRO A 37 0.50 2.55 -6.31
C PRO A 37 -0.16 2.11 -7.63
N TRP A 38 -0.69 0.88 -7.74
CA TRP A 38 -1.42 0.44 -8.92
C TRP A 38 -2.92 0.44 -8.68
N HIS A 39 -3.65 1.09 -9.57
CA HIS A 39 -5.11 1.11 -9.54
C HIS A 39 -5.66 -0.28 -9.86
N PHE A 40 -6.24 -0.95 -8.87
CA PHE A 40 -6.78 -2.30 -9.02
C PHE A 40 -8.29 -2.33 -9.14
N TYR A 41 -8.99 -1.21 -8.91
CA TYR A 41 -10.42 -1.13 -9.11
C TYR A 41 -10.81 0.23 -9.69
N SER A 42 -11.62 0.20 -10.74
CA SER A 42 -12.21 1.40 -11.32
C SER A 42 -13.70 1.18 -11.50
N TYR A 43 -14.50 2.21 -11.23
CA TYR A 43 -15.94 2.20 -11.41
C TYR A 43 -16.37 3.46 -12.15
N THR A 44 -17.38 3.34 -13.02
CA THR A 44 -18.03 4.48 -13.64
C THR A 44 -19.55 4.31 -13.64
N ASN A 45 -20.26 5.38 -13.30
CA ASN A 45 -21.71 5.51 -13.34
C ASN A 45 -22.18 6.53 -14.41
N GLY A 46 -21.23 7.10 -15.20
CA GLY A 46 -21.45 8.19 -16.17
C GLY A 46 -21.10 7.83 -17.62
N LYS A 47 -21.29 8.78 -18.56
CA LYS A 47 -21.12 8.61 -20.02
C LYS A 47 -19.79 7.93 -20.38
N LEU A 48 -19.87 6.67 -20.82
CA LEU A 48 -18.77 5.81 -21.26
C LEU A 48 -17.97 6.33 -22.48
N ALA A 49 -18.34 7.48 -23.05
CA ALA A 49 -17.76 7.99 -24.30
C ALA A 49 -16.26 8.34 -24.20
N TYR A 50 -15.75 8.57 -22.98
CA TYR A 50 -14.35 8.97 -22.76
C TYR A 50 -13.56 8.02 -21.85
N VAL A 51 -14.18 6.94 -21.36
CA VAL A 51 -13.53 6.00 -20.44
C VAL A 51 -13.20 4.71 -21.17
N ASN A 52 -11.93 4.30 -21.12
CA ASN A 52 -11.51 3.04 -21.69
C ASN A 52 -12.16 1.88 -20.92
N GLN A 53 -13.15 1.24 -21.53
CA GLN A 53 -13.94 0.18 -20.89
C GLN A 53 -13.09 -1.01 -20.43
N SER A 54 -11.93 -1.23 -21.07
CA SER A 54 -10.98 -2.28 -20.67
C SER A 54 -10.34 -2.06 -19.29
N GLN A 55 -10.47 -0.86 -18.72
CA GLN A 55 -9.90 -0.48 -17.43
C GLN A 55 -10.96 -0.39 -16.30
N LEU A 56 -12.22 -0.70 -16.61
CA LEU A 56 -13.32 -0.72 -15.64
C LEU A 56 -13.41 -2.08 -14.93
N GLY A 57 -13.85 -2.05 -13.68
CA GLY A 57 -13.94 -3.22 -12.83
C GLY A 57 -12.65 -3.50 -12.07
N PHE A 58 -12.51 -4.75 -11.62
CA PHE A 58 -11.37 -5.19 -10.81
C PHE A 58 -10.26 -5.76 -11.68
N ASN A 59 -9.06 -5.19 -11.56
CA ASN A 59 -7.85 -5.68 -12.20
C ASN A 59 -7.01 -6.50 -11.21
N LEU A 60 -7.13 -7.82 -11.31
CA LEU A 60 -6.41 -8.77 -10.46
C LEU A 60 -4.89 -8.64 -10.57
N SER A 61 -4.35 -8.33 -11.76
CA SER A 61 -2.91 -8.18 -11.96
C SER A 61 -2.37 -7.01 -11.14
N ASN A 62 -3.05 -5.86 -11.21
CA ASN A 62 -2.69 -4.67 -10.44
C ASN A 62 -2.86 -4.89 -8.94
N PHE A 63 -3.90 -5.63 -8.52
CA PHE A 63 -4.09 -5.98 -7.12
C PHE A 63 -2.93 -6.83 -6.58
N ILE A 64 -2.50 -7.84 -7.33
CA ILE A 64 -1.37 -8.71 -6.94
C ILE A 64 -0.07 -7.90 -6.89
N LEU A 65 0.15 -6.98 -7.84
CA LEU A 65 1.31 -6.07 -7.81
C LEU A 65 1.31 -5.19 -6.56
N ASP A 66 0.15 -4.64 -6.18
CA ASP A 66 -0.02 -3.85 -4.96
C ASP A 66 0.29 -4.67 -3.70
N LEU A 67 -0.25 -5.90 -3.61
CA LEU A 67 0.05 -6.80 -2.48
C LEU A 67 1.53 -7.18 -2.42
N THR A 68 2.17 -7.36 -3.57
CA THR A 68 3.59 -7.67 -3.65
C THR A 68 4.44 -6.48 -3.18
N ALA A 69 4.07 -5.26 -3.59
CA ALA A 69 4.70 -4.03 -3.13
C ALA A 69 4.50 -3.81 -1.62
N LEU A 70 3.31 -4.09 -1.08
CA LEU A 70 3.05 -4.10 0.36
C LEU A 70 3.96 -5.09 1.10
N GLY A 71 4.08 -6.32 0.59
CA GLY A 71 5.00 -7.32 1.16
C GLY A 71 6.46 -6.83 1.18
N GLY A 72 6.92 -6.24 0.07
CA GLY A 72 8.24 -5.63 -0.03
C GLY A 72 8.44 -4.49 0.97
N PHE A 73 7.45 -3.60 1.10
CA PHE A 73 7.48 -2.50 2.06
C PHE A 73 7.56 -3.00 3.52
N ILE A 74 6.73 -3.97 3.90
CA ILE A 74 6.76 -4.59 5.23
C ILE A 74 8.14 -5.19 5.52
N TYR A 75 8.73 -5.87 4.53
CA TYR A 75 10.06 -6.43 4.66
C TYR A 75 11.14 -5.35 4.88
N LEU A 76 11.10 -4.27 4.11
CA LEU A 76 12.01 -3.13 4.27
C LEU A 76 11.87 -2.46 5.63
N VAL A 77 10.65 -2.21 6.08
CA VAL A 77 10.36 -1.67 7.43
C VAL A 77 10.89 -2.60 8.51
N ASN A 78 10.71 -3.92 8.36
CA ASN A 78 11.25 -4.89 9.30
C ASN A 78 12.79 -4.82 9.41
N ILE A 79 13.49 -4.77 8.28
CA ILE A 79 14.96 -4.61 8.26
C ILE A 79 15.37 -3.28 8.92
N PHE A 80 14.67 -2.19 8.60
CA PHE A 80 14.97 -0.88 9.15
C PHE A 80 14.81 -0.83 10.67
N LEU A 81 13.74 -1.42 11.20
CA LEU A 81 13.51 -1.55 12.64
C LEU A 81 14.56 -2.43 13.32
N GLU A 82 14.93 -3.56 12.70
CA GLU A 82 15.99 -4.42 13.24
C GLU A 82 17.34 -3.70 13.32
N ARG A 83 17.72 -2.93 12.29
CA ARG A 83 18.97 -2.16 12.28
C ARG A 83 18.96 -1.03 13.31
N SER A 84 17.84 -0.31 13.43
CA SER A 84 17.71 0.79 14.38
C SER A 84 17.75 0.31 15.82
N LEU A 85 17.10 -0.81 16.14
CA LEU A 85 17.11 -1.39 17.49
C LEU A 85 18.47 -1.99 17.88
N LYS A 86 19.25 -2.52 16.93
CA LYS A 86 20.61 -2.98 17.20
C LYS A 86 21.54 -1.85 17.63
N LYS A 87 21.36 -0.64 17.08
CA LYS A 87 22.14 0.54 17.49
C LYS A 87 21.80 1.05 18.90
N ILE A 88 20.62 0.71 19.43
CA ILE A 88 20.13 1.18 20.73
C ILE A 88 20.52 0.25 21.88
N LYS A 89 20.99 -0.99 21.62
CA LYS A 89 21.62 -1.79 22.67
C LYS A 89 22.99 -1.16 22.98
N PRO A 90 23.20 -0.57 24.18
CA PRO A 90 24.53 -0.17 24.56
C PRO A 90 25.40 -1.43 24.60
N ASP A 91 26.59 -1.34 24.03
CA ASP A 91 27.68 -2.26 24.35
C ASP A 91 27.72 -2.35 25.87
N LYS A 92 27.32 -3.51 26.43
CA LYS A 92 27.51 -3.73 27.86
C LYS A 92 29.02 -3.62 28.08
N PRO A 93 29.50 -2.75 28.99
CA PRO A 93 30.91 -2.78 29.33
C PRO A 93 31.23 -4.19 29.82
N THR A 94 32.22 -4.79 29.17
CA THR A 94 32.84 -6.05 29.59
C THR A 94 33.48 -5.75 30.94
N TYR A 95 32.78 -6.06 32.04
CA TYR A 95 33.42 -6.08 33.34
C TYR A 95 34.38 -7.29 33.32
N LEU A 96 35.68 -6.94 33.20
CA LEU A 96 36.84 -7.80 33.50
C LEU A 96 36.81 -8.23 34.96
#